data_AF-A0A7R9DW17-F1
#
_entry.id   AF-A0A7R9DW17-F1
#
_cell.length_a   1.000
_cell.length_b   1.000
_cell.length_c   1.000
_cell.angle_alpha   90.00
_cell.angle_beta   90.00
_cell.angle_gamma   90.00
#
_symmetry.space_group_name_H-M   'P 1'
#
loop_
_entity.id
_entity.type
_entity.pdbx_description
1 polymer ?
#
loop_
_entity_poly.entity_id
_entity_poly.type
_entity_poly.pdbx_seq_one_letter_code
_entity_poly.pdbx_strand_id
1 'polypeptide(L)'
;VVLPDLAVLRFGVYDDNSRLLGQRILPLDGLQAGYRHISLRTEANFPMSLPMLFCNIELKIYVPDGFEDFMAALSDPRAFLSAQEKRAQQMKAMGIEETDISTKDIVGGEDGDNKKSKVGGKPNQPGASQEPKKGEVSSV
;
A
#
# COMPACT_ATOMS: atom_id res chain seq x y z
N VAL A 1 -11.82 -1.05 -8.55
CA VAL A 1 -13.29 -0.90 -8.76
C VAL A 1 -13.59 0.59 -8.72
N VAL A 2 -14.29 1.13 -9.72
CA VAL A 2 -14.57 2.58 -9.81
C VAL A 2 -15.75 2.98 -8.92
N LEU A 3 -16.81 2.18 -8.90
CA LEU A 3 -17.99 2.39 -8.05
C LEU A 3 -18.23 1.14 -7.18
N PRO A 4 -17.70 1.10 -5.95
CA PRO A 4 -17.87 -0.07 -5.07
C PRO A 4 -19.34 -0.30 -4.69
N ASP A 5 -20.13 0.76 -4.58
CA ASP A 5 -21.52 0.71 -4.12
C ASP A 5 -22.46 -0.07 -5.05
N LEU A 6 -22.15 -0.09 -6.36
CA LEU A 6 -22.90 -0.85 -7.36
C LEU A 6 -22.26 -2.19 -7.69
N ALA A 7 -21.05 -2.43 -7.19
CA ALA A 7 -20.28 -3.60 -7.55
C ALA A 7 -20.63 -4.78 -6.65
N VAL A 8 -20.53 -5.98 -7.22
CA VAL A 8 -20.94 -7.21 -6.55
C VAL A 8 -19.89 -8.29 -6.82
N LEU A 9 -19.52 -9.03 -5.77
CA LEU A 9 -18.62 -10.16 -5.83
C LEU A 9 -19.42 -11.47 -5.93
N ARG A 10 -19.21 -12.23 -7.00
CA ARG A 10 -19.85 -13.53 -7.21
C ARG A 10 -18.83 -14.65 -7.08
N PHE A 11 -19.08 -15.55 -6.13
CA PHE A 11 -18.40 -16.84 -6.02
C PHE A 11 -19.21 -17.88 -6.79
N GLY A 12 -18.57 -18.60 -7.69
CA GLY A 12 -19.14 -19.76 -8.37
C GLY A 12 -18.23 -20.96 -8.15
N VAL A 13 -18.77 -22.04 -7.60
CA VAL A 13 -18.06 -23.30 -7.40
C VAL A 13 -18.53 -24.28 -8.45
N TYR A 14 -17.58 -24.77 -9.23
CA TYR A 14 -17.83 -25.65 -10.35
C TYR A 14 -17.20 -27.01 -10.08
N ASP A 15 -17.84 -28.05 -10.59
CA ASP A 15 -17.33 -29.43 -10.63
C ASP A 15 -16.37 -29.62 -11.82
N ASP A 16 -15.69 -30.76 -11.88
CA ASP A 16 -14.76 -31.13 -12.96
C ASP A 16 -15.45 -31.11 -14.34
N ASN A 17 -16.76 -31.38 -14.36
CA ASN A 17 -17.60 -31.32 -15.56
C ASN A 17 -18.06 -29.88 -15.92
N SER A 18 -17.48 -28.84 -15.32
CA SER A 18 -17.92 -27.43 -15.43
C SER A 18 -19.37 -27.17 -15.00
N ARG A 19 -19.96 -28.08 -14.21
CA ARG A 19 -21.30 -27.92 -13.65
C ARG A 19 -21.26 -27.06 -12.40
N LEU A 20 -22.15 -26.07 -12.30
CA LEU A 20 -22.25 -25.21 -11.11
C LEU A 20 -22.79 -26.02 -9.92
N LEU A 21 -21.96 -26.22 -8.90
CA LEU A 21 -22.34 -26.87 -7.64
C LEU A 21 -23.02 -25.88 -6.69
N GLY A 22 -22.56 -24.64 -6.68
CA GLY A 22 -23.15 -23.59 -5.88
C GLY A 22 -22.58 -22.21 -6.19
N GLN A 23 -23.33 -21.19 -5.81
CA GLN A 23 -22.95 -19.80 -5.97
C GLN A 23 -23.23 -18.98 -4.72
N ARG A 24 -22.49 -17.88 -4.56
CA ARG A 24 -22.81 -16.84 -3.60
C ARG A 24 -22.56 -15.47 -4.21
N ILE A 25 -23.49 -14.56 -4.00
CA ILE A 25 -23.40 -13.17 -4.42
C ILE A 25 -23.28 -12.33 -3.15
N LEU A 26 -22.24 -11.51 -3.06
CA LEU A 26 -22.01 -10.56 -1.97
C LEU A 26 -21.86 -9.16 -2.56
N PRO A 27 -22.68 -8.17 -2.17
CA PRO A 27 -22.41 -6.79 -2.53
C PRO A 27 -21.06 -6.37 -1.95
N LEU A 28 -20.35 -5.52 -2.68
CA LEU A 28 -19.13 -4.89 -2.15
C LEU A 28 -19.49 -3.82 -1.11
N ASP A 29 -20.68 -3.23 -1.22
CA ASP A 29 -21.26 -2.38 -0.19
C ASP A 29 -21.45 -3.16 1.13
N GLY A 30 -20.86 -2.63 2.21
CA GLY A 30 -20.87 -3.27 3.52
C GLY A 30 -20.07 -4.58 3.62
N LEU A 31 -19.24 -4.92 2.63
CA LEU A 31 -18.39 -6.10 2.72
C LEU A 31 -17.37 -5.93 3.84
N GLN A 32 -17.27 -6.91 4.74
CA GLN A 32 -16.30 -6.90 5.83
C GLN A 32 -15.03 -7.63 5.40
N ALA A 33 -13.88 -7.00 5.65
CA ALA A 33 -12.57 -7.59 5.47
C ALA A 33 -12.26 -8.65 6.54
N GLY A 34 -11.31 -9.54 6.23
CA GLY A 34 -10.82 -10.61 7.11
C GLY A 34 -11.28 -12.00 6.68
N TYR A 35 -10.99 -12.97 7.55
CA TYR A 35 -11.33 -14.38 7.37
C TYR A 35 -12.79 -14.65 7.69
N ARG A 36 -13.51 -15.30 6.76
CA ARG A 36 -14.92 -15.65 6.97
C ARG A 36 -15.35 -16.88 6.19
N HIS A 37 -16.38 -17.53 6.72
CA HIS A 37 -17.11 -18.58 6.02
C HIS A 37 -18.21 -17.97 5.15
N ILE A 38 -18.28 -18.42 3.90
CA ILE A 38 -19.25 -18.00 2.90
C ILE A 38 -20.08 -19.22 2.52
N SER A 39 -21.33 -19.27 2.98
CA SER A 39 -22.26 -20.35 2.63
C SER A 39 -22.73 -20.24 1.19
N LEU A 40 -22.63 -21.35 0.48
CA LEU A 40 -23.05 -21.45 -0.91
C LEU A 40 -24.56 -21.68 -1.01
N ARG A 41 -25.11 -21.29 -2.15
CA ARG A 41 -26.50 -21.48 -2.53
C ARG A 41 -26.57 -22.19 -3.87
N THR A 42 -27.69 -22.83 -4.17
CA THR A 42 -27.90 -23.43 -5.49
C THR A 42 -28.04 -22.37 -6.59
N GLU A 43 -28.09 -22.79 -7.85
CA GLU A 43 -28.37 -21.89 -8.98
C GLU A 43 -29.69 -21.12 -8.79
N ALA A 44 -30.71 -21.78 -8.26
CA ALA A 44 -32.00 -21.18 -7.91
C ALA A 44 -32.00 -20.38 -6.58
N ASN A 45 -30.82 -20.06 -6.03
CA ASN A 45 -30.62 -19.27 -4.82
C ASN A 45 -31.17 -19.92 -3.52
N PHE A 46 -31.38 -21.24 -3.53
CA PHE A 46 -31.77 -21.98 -2.32
C PHE A 46 -30.55 -22.21 -1.41
N PRO A 47 -30.70 -22.08 -0.08
CA PRO A 47 -29.59 -22.29 0.86
C PRO A 47 -29.12 -23.75 0.85
N MET A 48 -27.81 -23.95 0.82
CA MET A 48 -27.19 -25.26 1.02
C MET A 48 -26.52 -25.28 2.40
N SER A 49 -26.69 -26.37 3.17
CA SER A 49 -26.26 -26.43 4.57
C SER A 49 -24.79 -26.81 4.75
N LEU A 50 -24.26 -27.73 3.94
CA LEU A 50 -22.87 -28.20 4.05
C LEU A 50 -21.81 -27.37 3.30
N PRO A 51 -22.02 -26.95 2.03
CA PRO A 51 -20.92 -26.42 1.25
C PRO A 51 -20.65 -24.95 1.61
N MET A 52 -19.45 -24.70 2.14
CA MET A 52 -18.96 -23.38 2.55
C MET A 52 -17.57 -23.12 2.00
N LEU A 53 -17.33 -21.89 1.55
CA LEU A 53 -15.99 -21.40 1.23
C LEU A 53 -15.38 -20.72 2.46
N PHE A 54 -14.11 -20.97 2.72
CA PHE A 54 -13.33 -20.19 3.67
C PHE A 54 -12.43 -19.25 2.89
N CYS A 55 -12.63 -17.94 3.05
CA CYS A 55 -11.93 -16.92 2.28
C CYS A 55 -11.39 -15.82 3.20
N ASN A 56 -10.22 -15.28 2.86
CA ASN A 56 -9.73 -14.01 3.36
C ASN A 56 -10.11 -12.91 2.37
N ILE A 57 -10.81 -11.87 2.83
CA ILE A 57 -11.19 -10.72 2.02
C ILE A 57 -10.36 -9.52 2.49
N GLU A 58 -9.54 -8.95 1.61
CA GLU A 58 -8.81 -7.71 1.88
C GLU A 58 -9.42 -6.56 1.07
N LEU A 59 -9.78 -5.47 1.74
CA LEU A 59 -10.29 -4.26 1.11
C LEU A 59 -9.18 -3.22 1.10
N LYS A 60 -8.76 -2.81 -0.09
CA LYS A 60 -7.73 -1.78 -0.30
C LYS A 60 -8.31 -0.65 -1.12
N ILE A 61 -7.90 0.57 -0.78
CA ILE A 61 -8.24 1.76 -1.54
C ILE A 61 -7.35 1.80 -2.77
N TYR A 62 -7.91 2.15 -3.92
CA TYR A 62 -7.14 2.34 -5.13
C TYR A 62 -6.32 3.64 -5.02
N VAL A 63 -5.00 3.51 -5.13
CA VAL A 63 -4.08 4.63 -5.24
C VAL A 63 -3.55 4.63 -6.68
N PRO A 64 -3.73 5.71 -7.44
CA PRO A 64 -3.15 5.81 -8.78
C PRO A 64 -1.61 5.83 -8.73
N ASP A 65 -0.99 5.29 -9.77
CA ASP A 65 0.47 5.28 -9.92
C ASP A 65 1.04 6.70 -9.83
N GLY A 66 2.12 6.87 -9.07
CA GLY A 66 2.78 8.17 -8.85
C GLY A 66 2.22 9.01 -7.69
N PHE A 67 1.13 8.60 -7.05
CA PHE A 67 0.60 9.25 -5.84
C PHE A 67 0.91 8.50 -4.54
N GLU A 68 1.76 7.48 -4.57
CA GLU A 68 2.11 6.68 -3.39
C GLU A 68 2.76 7.51 -2.28
N ASP A 69 3.74 8.36 -2.61
CA ASP A 69 4.42 9.24 -1.65
C ASP A 69 3.46 10.26 -1.02
N PHE A 70 2.49 10.74 -1.81
CA PHE A 70 1.47 11.66 -1.35
C PHE A 70 0.47 10.96 -0.41
N MET A 71 0.04 9.75 -0.77
CA MET A 71 -0.80 8.89 0.07
C MET A 71 -0.11 8.58 1.41
N ALA A 72 1.19 8.27 1.39
CA ALA A 72 1.97 7.98 2.59
C ALA A 72 2.09 9.23 3.50
N ALA A 73 2.36 10.39 2.92
CA ALA A 73 2.41 11.65 3.65
C ALA A 73 1.05 12.00 4.32
N LEU A 74 -0.06 11.71 3.64
CA LEU A 74 -1.41 11.93 4.19
C LEU A 74 -1.82 10.89 5.22
N SER A 75 -1.40 9.63 5.05
CA SER A 75 -1.70 8.54 5.98
C SER A 75 -0.96 8.72 7.30
N ASP A 76 0.31 9.16 7.26
CA ASP A 76 1.16 9.37 8.43
C ASP A 76 1.78 10.78 8.47
N PRO A 77 0.99 11.83 8.80
CA PRO A 77 1.45 13.22 8.73
C PRO A 77 2.61 13.54 9.69
N ARG A 78 2.67 12.86 10.85
CA ARG A 78 3.78 13.01 11.81
C ARG A 78 5.09 12.46 11.28
N ALA A 79 5.06 11.31 10.60
CA ALA A 79 6.26 10.71 10.03
C ALA A 79 6.84 11.62 8.96
N PHE A 80 5.98 12.19 8.11
CA PHE A 80 6.38 13.12 7.05
C PHE A 80 7.01 14.42 7.61
N LEU A 81 6.35 15.07 8.57
CA LEU A 81 6.88 16.31 9.19
C LEU A 81 8.21 16.06 9.91
N SER A 82 8.32 14.97 10.66
CA SER A 82 9.57 14.65 11.36
C SER A 82 10.71 14.30 10.42
N ALA A 83 10.43 13.68 9.27
CA ALA A 83 11.43 13.42 8.23
C ALA A 83 11.89 14.73 7.56
N GLN A 84 10.97 15.65 7.31
CA GLN A 84 11.28 16.98 6.77
C GLN A 84 12.09 17.82 7.76
N GLU A 85 11.74 17.80 9.04
CA GLU A 85 12.46 18.50 10.10
C GLU A 85 13.86 17.91 10.32
N LYS A 86 13.99 16.58 10.35
CA LYS A 86 15.31 15.91 10.39
C LYS A 86 16.16 16.27 9.18
N ARG A 87 15.56 16.34 7.99
CA ARG A 87 16.26 16.75 6.77
C ARG A 87 16.73 18.20 6.88
N ALA A 88 15.89 19.11 7.38
CA ALA A 88 16.25 20.51 7.59
C ALA A 88 17.35 20.67 8.65
N GLN A 89 17.25 19.97 9.77
CA GLN A 89 18.26 19.96 10.83
C GLN A 89 19.59 19.40 10.33
N GLN A 90 19.59 18.35 9.51
CA GLN A 90 20.81 17.81 8.89
C GLN A 90 21.43 18.82 7.92
N MET A 91 20.64 19.54 7.12
CA MET A 91 21.16 20.57 6.23
C MET A 91 21.74 21.77 7.01
N LYS A 92 21.07 22.20 8.08
CA LYS A 92 21.59 23.23 9.00
C LYS A 92 22.87 22.79 9.70
N ALA A 93 22.95 21.54 10.14
CA ALA A 93 24.15 20.98 10.75
C ALA A 93 25.34 20.88 9.79
N MET A 94 25.09 20.81 8.47
CA MET A 94 26.13 20.89 7.44
C MET A 94 26.48 22.33 7.02
N GLY A 95 25.93 23.35 7.70
CA GLY A 95 26.26 24.77 7.47
C GLY A 95 25.60 25.40 6.24
N ILE A 96 24.55 24.77 5.69
CA ILE A 96 23.76 25.31 4.58
C ILE A 96 22.56 26.02 5.18
N GLU A 97 22.68 27.34 5.37
CA GLU A 97 21.55 28.18 5.80
C GLU A 97 20.61 28.44 4.61
N GLU A 98 19.31 28.54 4.88
CA GLU A 98 18.26 28.72 3.86
C GLU A 98 18.46 29.99 3.00
N THR A 99 19.30 30.93 3.47
CA THR A 99 19.66 32.19 2.80
C THR A 99 20.83 32.08 1.81
N ASP A 100 21.64 31.01 1.85
CA ASP A 100 22.81 30.84 0.95
C ASP A 100 22.45 30.17 -0.38
N ILE A 101 21.20 29.74 -0.56
CA ILE A 101 20.69 29.21 -1.83
C ILE A 101 20.37 30.38 -2.77
N SER A 102 21.41 31.08 -3.22
CA SER A 102 21.29 32.05 -4.31
C SER A 102 21.07 31.28 -5.63
N THR A 103 19.84 31.28 -6.14
CA THR A 103 19.48 30.78 -7.50
C THR A 103 20.15 31.54 -8.65
N LYS A 104 21.10 32.44 -8.36
CA LYS A 104 21.86 33.22 -9.35
C LYS A 104 22.88 32.39 -10.12
N ASP A 105 23.35 31.26 -9.59
CA ASP A 105 24.39 30.46 -10.24
C ASP A 105 23.85 29.37 -11.18
N ILE A 106 22.53 29.26 -11.37
CA ILE A 106 21.88 28.23 -12.21
C ILE A 106 21.36 28.79 -13.55
N VAL A 107 21.26 30.11 -13.71
CA VAL A 107 20.78 30.70 -14.97
C VAL A 107 21.92 31.41 -15.71
N GLY A 108 22.51 30.70 -16.67
CA GLY A 108 23.43 31.28 -17.63
C GLY A 108 23.69 30.36 -18.83
N GLY A 109 22.95 30.57 -19.92
CA GLY A 109 23.38 30.22 -21.29
C GLY A 109 22.60 29.13 -22.02
N GLU A 110 22.03 29.50 -23.17
CA GLU A 110 21.27 28.70 -24.14
C GLU A 110 22.11 27.67 -24.95
N ASP A 111 21.39 26.67 -25.48
CA ASP A 111 21.59 25.91 -26.74
C ASP A 111 22.69 24.84 -26.91
N GLY A 112 22.26 23.62 -27.33
CA GLY A 112 23.01 22.77 -28.27
C GLY A 112 23.74 21.51 -27.77
N ASP A 113 23.18 20.34 -28.13
CA ASP A 113 23.84 19.09 -28.57
C ASP A 113 24.81 18.28 -27.66
N ASN A 114 24.28 17.15 -27.15
CA ASN A 114 24.85 15.78 -27.14
C ASN A 114 26.37 15.53 -26.91
N LYS A 115 26.77 15.15 -25.66
CA LYS A 115 27.55 13.90 -25.37
C LYS A 115 27.93 13.73 -23.88
N LYS A 116 27.36 12.68 -23.28
CA LYS A 116 28.03 11.61 -22.50
C LYS A 116 28.96 11.98 -21.33
N SER A 117 28.42 11.87 -20.10
CA SER A 117 29.20 11.50 -18.90
C SER A 117 28.37 10.62 -17.96
N LYS A 118 28.69 9.33 -17.94
CA LYS A 118 28.27 8.35 -16.92
C LYS A 118 28.89 8.71 -15.56
N VAL A 119 28.10 8.77 -14.50
CA VAL A 119 28.41 8.27 -13.13
C VAL A 119 27.02 8.08 -12.47
N GLY A 120 26.52 6.93 -12.05
CA GLY A 120 27.19 5.74 -11.54
C GLY A 120 27.23 5.77 -10.02
N GLY A 121 26.12 5.48 -9.32
CA GLY A 121 26.15 5.35 -7.86
C GLY A 121 24.81 4.96 -7.25
N LYS A 122 24.66 3.69 -6.90
CA LYS A 122 23.51 3.08 -6.21
C LYS A 122 23.22 3.75 -4.85
N PRO A 123 21.96 3.88 -4.41
CA PRO A 123 21.67 4.04 -2.99
C PRO A 123 21.75 2.67 -2.29
N ASN A 124 22.56 2.65 -1.24
CA ASN A 124 22.87 1.51 -0.39
C ASN A 124 21.70 1.22 0.57
N GLN A 125 21.20 -0.02 0.60
CA GLN A 125 20.42 -0.53 1.73
C GLN A 125 21.34 -0.77 2.93
N PRO A 126 20.88 -0.48 4.14
CA PRO A 126 21.24 -1.32 5.28
C PRO A 126 19.99 -2.04 5.81
N GLY A 127 20.04 -3.36 5.77
CA GLY A 127 19.06 -4.23 6.39
C GLY A 127 19.27 -4.42 7.89
N ALA A 128 18.21 -4.94 8.50
CA ALA A 128 18.14 -5.85 9.64
C ALA A 128 18.80 -5.46 10.98
N SER A 129 17.96 -5.24 12.00
CA SER A 129 18.14 -5.67 13.40
C SER A 129 16.78 -5.53 14.12
N GLN A 130 16.03 -6.63 14.30
CA GLN A 130 15.96 -7.49 15.49
C GLN A 130 15.05 -6.94 16.62
N GLU A 131 13.97 -7.69 16.88
CA GLU A 131 13.04 -7.60 18.01
C GLU A 131 13.76 -7.79 19.36
N PRO A 132 13.39 -7.04 20.42
CA PRO A 132 13.68 -7.44 21.79
C PRO A 132 12.47 -8.14 22.42
N LYS A 133 12.71 -9.36 22.92
CA LYS A 133 11.81 -10.13 23.78
C LYS A 133 11.58 -9.40 25.11
N LYS A 134 10.30 -9.22 25.51
CA LYS A 134 9.93 -8.93 26.90
C LYS A 134 10.02 -10.21 27.73
N GLY A 135 10.85 -10.18 28.77
CA GLY A 135 10.91 -11.18 29.82
C GLY A 135 11.31 -10.47 31.11
N GLU A 136 10.32 -9.92 31.80
CA GLU A 136 10.49 -9.35 33.14
C GLU A 136 10.40 -10.48 34.16
N VAL A 137 11.44 -10.60 34.98
CA VAL A 137 11.53 -11.46 36.16
C VAL A 137 11.53 -10.53 37.39
N SER A 138 10.55 -10.70 38.28
CA SER A 138 10.69 -10.49 39.72
C SER A 138 9.61 -11.34 40.41
N SER A 139 9.93 -12.45 41.06
CA SER A 139 10.30 -12.53 42.49
C SER A 139 9.40 -11.69 43.40
N VAL A 140 8.36 -12.30 44.00
CA VAL A 140 8.24 -12.67 45.43
C VAL A 140 7.24 -13.82 45.53
#